data_AF-A0A4Y7KES9-F1
#
_entry.id   AF-A0A4Y7KES9-F1
#
_cell.length_a   1.000
_cell.length_b   1.000
_cell.length_c   1.000
_cell.angle_alpha   90.00
_cell.angle_beta   90.00
_cell.angle_gamma   90.00
#
_symmetry.space_group_name_H-M   'P 1'
#
loop_
_entity.id
_entity.type
_entity.pdbx_description
1 polymer ?
#
loop_
_entity_poly.entity_id
_entity_poly.type
_entity_poly.pdbx_seq_one_letter_code
_entity_poly.pdbx_strand_id
1 'polypeptide(L)'
;METVNSSSIKSGHGVLQLLWKFEKQFELSKSGTTMEATAIELPPNSGPEPDPILTAPRRSQSCFSTMFQQPNRGEDFTMLQALVSIDMFILFLATTFGVGGTLTAIDNLGQIGSSLGYSTTGISTFVSLVSIWSYLGRVFSGFTSEILLQKYSFPRSLMLSLILLISCVGHLLIAFAFPGSVYVASVIIGFCFGAQWPLSCAIISEIFGLKYFSTLNNFGSIASPIGSYILNVRVAGRLYDQEADKQMKALGLTRTEGKALSCHGVLCYTRSFIIITATTIFGTLISLVLVWRTRKFYKSDIYKKFREPQVSESGNDIPLSGLRDAAK
;
A
#
# COMPACT_ATOMS: atom_id res chain seq x y z
N MET A 1 -29.09 12.33 43.26
CA MET A 1 -28.25 13.44 43.73
C MET A 1 -26.88 12.86 43.97
N GLU A 2 -26.07 12.77 42.91
CA GLU A 2 -24.67 12.32 42.96
C GLU A 2 -23.83 13.37 42.25
N THR A 3 -22.81 13.82 42.97
CA THR A 3 -21.94 14.95 42.67
C THR A 3 -20.88 14.53 41.65
N VAL A 4 -20.92 15.12 40.45
CA VAL A 4 -19.85 14.99 39.45
C VAL A 4 -18.65 15.83 39.87
N ASN A 5 -17.50 15.17 39.92
CA ASN A 5 -16.21 15.66 40.38
C ASN A 5 -15.64 16.77 39.45
N SER A 6 -15.26 17.92 40.02
CA SER A 6 -14.83 19.15 39.34
C SER A 6 -13.41 19.11 38.74
N SER A 7 -12.76 17.94 38.72
CA SER A 7 -11.37 17.78 38.25
C SER A 7 -11.22 17.45 36.76
N SER A 8 -12.29 17.02 36.06
CA SER A 8 -12.20 16.61 34.65
C SER A 8 -12.43 17.74 33.63
N ILE A 9 -12.88 18.92 34.07
CA ILE A 9 -13.19 20.07 33.19
C ILE A 9 -11.95 20.94 32.92
N LYS A 10 -10.88 20.85 33.74
CA LYS A 10 -9.66 21.66 33.57
C LYS A 10 -8.63 21.08 32.58
N SER A 11 -8.76 19.83 32.13
CA SER A 11 -7.82 19.21 31.18
C SER A 11 -8.17 19.45 29.70
N GLY A 12 -9.46 19.63 29.38
CA GLY A 12 -9.92 19.87 27.98
C GLY A 12 -9.62 21.28 27.44
N HIS A 13 -9.46 22.28 28.30
CA HIS A 13 -9.22 23.66 27.88
C HIS A 13 -7.78 23.89 27.36
N GLY A 14 -6.79 23.17 27.90
CA GLY A 14 -5.40 23.29 27.47
C GLY A 14 -5.15 22.70 26.09
N VAL A 15 -5.83 21.60 25.74
CA VAL A 15 -5.71 20.94 24.42
C VAL A 15 -6.33 21.82 23.33
N LEU A 16 -7.48 22.45 23.60
CA LEU A 16 -8.13 23.36 22.66
C LEU A 16 -7.31 24.64 22.43
N GLN A 17 -6.64 25.18 23.48
CA GLN A 17 -5.71 26.30 23.31
C GLN A 17 -4.48 25.94 22.47
N LEU A 18 -3.95 24.73 22.62
CA LEU A 18 -2.80 24.25 21.83
C LEU A 18 -3.18 24.05 20.36
N LEU A 19 -4.36 23.47 20.09
CA LEU A 19 -4.86 23.30 18.72
C LEU A 19 -5.12 24.64 18.03
N TRP A 20 -5.72 25.61 18.72
CA TRP A 20 -5.91 26.95 18.19
C TRP A 20 -4.58 27.68 17.91
N LYS A 21 -3.57 27.48 18.75
CA LYS A 21 -2.23 28.05 18.55
C LYS A 21 -1.51 27.43 17.34
N PHE A 22 -1.68 26.12 17.13
CA PHE A 22 -1.14 25.39 15.97
C PHE A 22 -1.81 25.83 14.66
N GLU A 23 -3.13 25.95 14.64
CA GLU A 23 -3.89 26.40 13.48
C GLU A 23 -3.54 27.85 13.10
N LYS A 24 -3.36 28.72 14.11
CA LYS A 24 -2.92 30.11 13.89
C LYS A 24 -1.48 30.20 13.37
N GLN A 25 -0.56 29.33 13.80
CA GLN A 25 0.80 29.27 13.24
C GLN A 25 0.81 28.76 11.78
N PHE A 26 -0.08 27.83 11.44
CA PHE A 26 -0.19 27.31 10.08
C PHE A 26 -0.70 28.38 9.09
N GLU A 27 -1.70 29.18 9.51
CA GLU A 27 -2.21 30.29 8.69
C GLU A 27 -1.20 31.44 8.54
N LEU A 28 -0.41 31.74 9.58
CA LEU A 28 0.69 32.71 9.50
C LEU A 28 1.83 32.25 8.58
N SER A 29 2.09 30.94 8.48
CA SER A 29 3.07 30.39 7.53
C SER A 29 2.60 30.46 6.07
N LYS A 30 1.29 30.47 5.82
CA LYS A 30 0.71 30.58 4.48
C LYS A 30 0.73 32.01 3.92
N SER A 31 0.71 33.02 4.80
CA SER A 31 0.68 34.43 4.41
C SER A 31 2.06 35.03 4.10
N GLY A 32 3.14 34.29 4.29
CA GLY A 32 4.51 34.78 4.26
C GLY A 32 5.39 34.20 3.16
N THR A 33 4.93 34.13 1.90
CA THR A 33 5.84 33.98 0.73
C THR A 33 5.16 34.52 -0.53
N THR A 34 5.12 35.84 -0.68
CA THR A 34 4.97 36.50 -1.97
C THR A 34 6.31 37.16 -2.26
N MET A 35 7.13 36.52 -3.09
CA MET A 35 8.28 37.20 -3.70
C MET A 35 7.83 37.74 -5.05
N GLU A 36 7.65 39.06 -5.12
CA GLU A 36 7.62 39.81 -6.37
C GLU A 36 8.96 39.61 -7.10
N ALA A 37 8.89 39.13 -8.34
CA ALA A 37 10.02 39.16 -9.26
C ALA A 37 9.99 40.51 -9.99
N THR A 38 10.81 41.46 -9.54
CA THR A 38 11.04 42.72 -10.23
C THR A 38 11.84 42.44 -11.51
N ALA A 39 11.24 42.70 -12.67
CA ALA A 39 11.92 42.65 -13.96
C ALA A 39 12.94 43.79 -14.04
N ILE A 40 14.21 43.45 -14.31
CA ILE A 40 15.26 44.41 -14.66
C ILE A 40 15.27 44.50 -16.19
N GLU A 41 14.84 45.64 -16.75
CA GLU A 41 15.06 45.97 -18.16
C GLU A 41 16.54 46.31 -18.39
N LEU A 42 17.14 45.69 -19.40
CA LEU A 42 18.44 46.08 -19.98
C LEU A 42 18.22 46.60 -21.41
N PRO A 43 18.99 47.61 -21.86
CA PRO A 43 18.72 48.37 -23.08
C PRO A 43 19.03 47.58 -24.36
N PRO A 44 18.50 48.01 -25.53
CA PRO A 44 18.57 47.23 -26.76
C PRO A 44 19.98 47.34 -27.36
N ASN A 45 20.62 46.19 -27.58
CA ASN A 45 21.85 46.12 -28.37
C ASN A 45 21.54 45.48 -29.73
N SER A 46 21.82 46.24 -30.78
CA SER A 46 21.68 45.90 -32.19
C SER A 46 22.77 44.93 -32.64
N GLY A 47 22.38 43.83 -33.29
CA GLY A 47 23.27 42.85 -33.91
C GLY A 47 22.50 41.84 -34.76
N PRO A 48 23.10 41.30 -35.84
CA PRO A 48 22.38 40.92 -37.05
C PRO A 48 21.63 39.59 -36.98
N GLU A 49 20.56 39.54 -37.76
CA GLU A 49 19.62 38.44 -37.99
C GLU A 49 20.32 37.13 -38.41
N PRO A 50 20.01 35.97 -37.78
CA PRO A 50 20.41 34.67 -38.30
C PRO A 50 19.33 34.09 -39.23
N ASP A 51 19.77 33.62 -40.40
CA ASP A 51 18.97 32.96 -41.44
C ASP A 51 18.03 31.85 -40.92
N PRO A 52 16.88 31.62 -41.58
CA PRO A 52 15.89 30.66 -41.12
C PRO A 52 16.37 29.22 -41.35
N ILE A 53 16.83 28.56 -40.28
CA ILE A 53 16.92 27.10 -40.25
C ILE A 53 15.49 26.56 -40.35
N LEU A 54 15.22 25.92 -41.49
CA LEU A 54 14.03 25.13 -41.78
C LEU A 54 13.85 24.06 -40.68
N THR A 55 13.17 24.44 -39.61
CA THR A 55 12.77 23.52 -38.54
C THR A 55 11.59 22.74 -39.07
N ALA A 56 11.86 21.52 -39.55
CA ALA A 56 10.83 20.51 -39.75
C ALA A 56 9.97 20.44 -38.47
N PRO A 57 8.63 20.46 -38.56
CA PRO A 57 7.79 20.48 -37.39
C PRO A 57 8.06 19.19 -36.60
N ARG A 58 8.60 19.35 -35.39
CA ARG A 58 8.64 18.28 -34.38
C ARG A 58 7.19 17.87 -34.19
N ARG A 59 6.77 16.76 -34.80
CA ARG A 59 5.46 16.15 -34.54
C ARG A 59 5.34 16.05 -33.04
N SER A 60 4.44 16.84 -32.47
CA SER A 60 3.99 16.70 -31.09
C SER A 60 3.49 15.27 -30.96
N GLN A 61 4.35 14.36 -30.51
CA GLN A 61 3.92 13.04 -30.09
C GLN A 61 3.05 13.31 -28.87
N SER A 62 1.73 13.22 -29.09
CA SER A 62 0.73 13.35 -28.04
C SER A 62 1.16 12.52 -26.83
N CYS A 63 1.10 13.10 -25.64
CA CYS A 63 1.39 12.45 -24.35
C CYS A 63 0.76 11.04 -24.24
N PHE A 64 -0.37 10.84 -24.92
CA PHE A 64 -1.09 9.57 -25.00
C PHE A 64 -0.44 8.49 -25.89
N SER A 65 0.40 8.85 -26.87
CA SER A 65 1.09 7.89 -27.74
C SER A 65 2.34 7.31 -27.07
N THR A 66 3.02 8.10 -26.24
CA THR A 66 4.22 7.71 -25.50
C THR A 66 3.90 6.91 -24.23
N MET A 67 2.64 6.94 -23.75
CA MET A 67 2.25 6.21 -22.54
C MET A 67 2.24 4.68 -22.71
N PHE A 68 2.11 4.18 -23.93
CA PHE A 68 2.13 2.74 -24.24
C PHE A 68 3.53 2.20 -24.53
N GLN A 69 4.53 3.08 -24.66
CA GLN A 69 5.94 2.70 -24.77
C GLN A 69 6.53 2.57 -23.37
N GLN A 70 6.54 1.34 -22.84
CA GLN A 70 7.03 1.07 -21.49
C GLN A 70 8.56 0.97 -21.47
N PRO A 71 9.25 1.67 -20.56
CA PRO A 71 10.67 1.47 -20.28
C PRO A 71 10.99 0.05 -19.84
N ASN A 72 12.27 -0.30 -19.79
CA ASN A 72 12.66 -1.56 -19.17
C ASN A 72 12.36 -1.52 -17.67
N ARG A 73 12.02 -2.68 -17.08
CA ARG A 73 11.80 -2.78 -15.63
C ARG A 73 13.03 -2.30 -14.87
N GLY A 74 12.83 -1.47 -13.84
CA GLY A 74 13.90 -0.85 -13.06
C GLY A 74 14.49 0.44 -13.66
N GLU A 75 14.00 0.88 -14.82
CA GLU A 75 14.15 2.28 -15.28
C GLU A 75 13.04 3.15 -14.67
N ASP A 76 13.22 4.47 -14.70
CA ASP A 76 12.20 5.39 -14.19
C ASP A 76 11.05 5.51 -15.18
N PHE A 77 9.89 4.99 -14.80
CA PHE A 77 8.66 5.15 -15.56
C PHE A 77 8.13 6.57 -15.40
N THR A 78 7.49 7.10 -16.44
CA THR A 78 6.61 8.26 -16.25
C THR A 78 5.33 7.85 -15.52
N MET A 79 4.65 8.79 -14.87
CA MET A 79 3.43 8.52 -14.11
C MET A 79 2.38 7.77 -14.95
N LEU A 80 2.09 8.25 -16.17
CA LEU A 80 1.05 7.67 -17.02
C LEU A 80 1.44 6.29 -17.55
N GLN A 81 2.71 6.06 -17.89
CA GLN A 81 3.22 4.75 -18.32
C GLN A 81 3.09 3.70 -17.21
N ALA A 82 3.42 4.08 -15.97
CA ALA A 82 3.32 3.17 -14.84
C ALA A 82 1.85 2.85 -14.50
N LEU A 83 0.95 3.82 -14.56
CA LEU A 83 -0.48 3.60 -14.30
C LEU A 83 -1.15 2.69 -15.34
N VAL A 84 -0.74 2.77 -16.60
CA VAL A 84 -1.25 1.92 -17.70
C VAL A 84 -0.44 0.61 -17.80
N SER A 85 0.55 0.40 -16.93
CA SER A 85 1.37 -0.81 -16.96
C SER A 85 0.59 -2.05 -16.56
N ILE A 86 0.78 -3.12 -17.33
CA ILE A 86 0.24 -4.46 -17.03
C ILE A 86 0.75 -4.91 -15.65
N ASP A 87 2.01 -4.62 -15.32
CA ASP A 87 2.60 -5.06 -14.05
C ASP A 87 1.96 -4.32 -12.86
N MET A 88 1.60 -3.04 -13.03
CA MET A 88 0.90 -2.26 -12.01
C MET A 88 -0.53 -2.77 -11.83
N PHE A 89 -1.23 -3.04 -12.94
CA PHE A 89 -2.60 -3.58 -12.88
C PHE A 89 -2.65 -4.96 -12.21
N ILE A 90 -1.71 -5.85 -12.52
CA ILE A 90 -1.60 -7.16 -11.86
C ILE A 90 -1.34 -6.99 -10.36
N LEU A 91 -0.39 -6.13 -9.98
CA LEU A 91 -0.10 -5.86 -8.57
C LEU A 91 -1.31 -5.27 -7.84
N PHE A 92 -2.00 -4.34 -8.48
CA PHE A 92 -3.22 -3.70 -7.96
C PHE A 92 -4.31 -4.74 -7.70
N LEU A 93 -4.64 -5.58 -8.69
CA LEU A 93 -5.64 -6.64 -8.53
C LEU A 93 -5.27 -7.67 -7.45
N ALA A 94 -4.01 -8.14 -7.43
CA ALA A 94 -3.53 -9.03 -6.39
C ALA A 94 -3.66 -8.41 -4.99
N THR A 95 -3.33 -7.12 -4.87
CA THR A 95 -3.44 -6.36 -3.63
C THR A 95 -4.89 -6.18 -3.20
N THR A 96 -5.81 -5.88 -4.14
CA THR A 96 -7.24 -5.74 -3.84
C THR A 96 -7.82 -7.01 -3.20
N PHE A 97 -7.56 -8.19 -3.77
CA PHE A 97 -8.09 -9.45 -3.23
C PHE A 97 -7.30 -9.98 -2.02
N GLY A 98 -6.02 -9.63 -1.93
CA GLY A 98 -5.15 -9.99 -0.82
C GLY A 98 -5.41 -9.17 0.44
N VAL A 99 -5.13 -7.87 0.35
CA VAL A 99 -5.29 -6.91 1.44
C VAL A 99 -6.76 -6.81 1.83
N GLY A 100 -7.67 -6.78 0.84
CA GLY A 100 -9.11 -6.70 1.10
C GLY A 100 -9.63 -7.83 1.98
N GLY A 101 -9.14 -9.06 1.79
CA GLY A 101 -9.51 -10.21 2.63
C GLY A 101 -9.02 -10.05 4.08
N THR A 102 -7.75 -9.68 4.25
CA THR A 102 -7.18 -9.45 5.59
C THR A 102 -7.82 -8.26 6.30
N LEU A 103 -8.13 -7.17 5.59
CA LEU A 103 -8.84 -6.01 6.15
C LEU A 103 -10.25 -6.39 6.57
N THR A 104 -10.97 -7.16 5.74
CA THR A 104 -12.30 -7.66 6.09
C THR A 104 -12.29 -8.43 7.40
N ALA A 105 -11.26 -9.26 7.62
CA ALA A 105 -11.11 -9.97 8.87
C ALA A 105 -10.87 -9.03 10.05
N ILE A 106 -9.92 -8.10 9.92
CA ILE A 106 -9.55 -7.14 10.96
C ILE A 106 -10.74 -6.25 11.35
N ASP A 107 -11.44 -5.68 10.36
CA ASP A 107 -12.58 -4.78 10.56
C ASP A 107 -13.75 -5.46 11.27
N ASN A 108 -13.88 -6.79 11.12
CA ASN A 108 -14.98 -7.55 11.70
C ASN A 108 -14.56 -8.39 12.93
N LEU A 109 -13.32 -8.29 13.42
CA LEU A 109 -12.85 -9.12 14.54
C LEU A 109 -13.75 -9.03 15.78
N GLY A 110 -14.27 -7.84 16.08
CA GLY A 110 -15.22 -7.63 17.17
C GLY A 110 -16.53 -8.41 16.99
N GLN A 111 -17.10 -8.37 15.79
CA GLN A 111 -18.33 -9.09 15.45
C GLN A 111 -18.10 -10.59 15.35
N ILE A 112 -16.99 -11.03 14.77
CA ILE A 112 -16.57 -12.44 14.70
C ILE A 112 -16.46 -12.99 16.13
N GLY A 113 -15.70 -12.33 16.99
CA GLY A 113 -15.53 -12.76 18.38
C GLY A 113 -16.85 -12.79 19.16
N SER A 114 -17.70 -11.77 18.99
CA SER A 114 -19.01 -11.72 19.65
C SER A 114 -19.94 -12.84 19.18
N SER A 115 -19.98 -13.12 17.86
CA SER A 115 -20.83 -14.18 17.30
C SER A 115 -20.44 -15.57 17.82
N LEU A 116 -19.16 -15.78 18.14
CA LEU A 116 -18.63 -17.03 18.68
C LEU A 116 -18.69 -17.11 20.21
N GLY A 117 -19.20 -16.08 20.89
CA GLY A 117 -19.35 -16.06 22.35
C GLY A 117 -18.07 -15.73 23.13
N TYR A 118 -17.05 -15.12 22.50
CA TYR A 118 -15.88 -14.63 23.23
C TYR A 118 -16.23 -13.44 24.12
N SER A 119 -15.56 -13.34 25.28
CA SER A 119 -15.66 -12.17 26.14
C SER A 119 -15.04 -10.92 25.49
N THR A 120 -15.41 -9.74 25.97
CA THR A 120 -14.80 -8.47 25.53
C THR A 120 -13.28 -8.47 25.68
N THR A 121 -12.75 -9.10 26.74
CA THR A 121 -11.30 -9.26 26.94
C THR A 121 -10.67 -10.14 25.86
N GLY A 122 -11.33 -11.25 25.48
CA GLY A 122 -10.88 -12.10 24.37
C GLY A 122 -10.85 -11.34 23.05
N ILE A 123 -11.90 -10.57 22.76
CA ILE A 123 -11.98 -9.71 21.58
C ILE A 123 -10.86 -8.67 21.54
N SER A 124 -10.64 -7.94 22.64
CA SER A 124 -9.54 -6.97 22.74
C SER A 124 -8.18 -7.63 22.51
N THR A 125 -8.01 -8.87 22.99
CA THR A 125 -6.77 -9.63 22.76
C THR A 125 -6.55 -9.94 21.28
N PHE A 126 -7.59 -10.27 20.51
CA PHE A 126 -7.47 -10.46 19.05
C PHE A 126 -6.94 -9.21 18.36
N VAL A 127 -7.49 -8.04 18.70
CA VAL A 127 -7.07 -6.74 18.14
C VAL A 127 -5.63 -6.42 18.51
N SER A 128 -5.23 -6.68 19.76
CA SER A 128 -3.84 -6.52 20.19
C SER A 128 -2.89 -7.47 19.44
N LEU A 129 -3.28 -8.74 19.25
CA LEU A 129 -2.50 -9.71 18.48
C LEU A 129 -2.32 -9.26 17.03
N VAL A 130 -3.39 -8.83 16.35
CA VAL A 130 -3.28 -8.29 14.99
C VAL A 130 -2.29 -7.14 14.94
N SER A 131 -2.33 -6.23 15.92
CA SER A 131 -1.45 -5.06 15.95
C SER A 131 0.03 -5.45 16.11
N ILE A 132 0.33 -6.33 17.07
CA ILE A 132 1.70 -6.84 17.33
C ILE A 132 2.22 -7.57 16.09
N TRP A 133 1.45 -8.51 15.57
CA TRP A 133 1.88 -9.33 14.44
C TRP A 133 1.92 -8.53 13.13
N SER A 134 1.10 -7.49 12.97
CA SER A 134 1.22 -6.55 11.85
C SER A 134 2.51 -5.75 11.90
N TYR A 135 2.95 -5.30 13.08
CA TYR A 135 4.26 -4.69 13.22
C TYR A 135 5.38 -5.68 12.88
N LEU A 136 5.35 -6.88 13.46
CA LEU A 136 6.35 -7.92 13.19
C LEU A 136 6.38 -8.34 11.71
N GLY A 137 5.22 -8.42 11.06
CA GLY A 137 5.11 -8.70 9.63
C GLY A 137 5.81 -7.66 8.77
N ARG A 138 5.66 -6.36 9.10
CA ARG A 138 6.36 -5.27 8.41
C ARG A 138 7.88 -5.37 8.56
N VAL A 139 8.33 -5.59 9.80
CA VAL A 139 9.76 -5.74 10.11
C VAL A 139 10.32 -6.95 9.36
N PHE A 140 9.68 -8.11 9.51
CA PHE A 140 10.11 -9.36 8.90
C PHE A 140 10.19 -9.25 7.38
N SER A 141 9.13 -8.75 6.72
CA SER A 141 9.11 -8.67 5.25
C SER A 141 10.12 -7.66 4.72
N GLY A 142 10.34 -6.55 5.42
CA GLY A 142 11.34 -5.55 5.06
C GLY A 142 12.75 -6.14 5.02
N PHE A 143 13.21 -6.74 6.13
CA PHE A 143 14.56 -7.32 6.19
C PHE A 143 14.71 -8.59 5.34
N THR A 144 13.75 -9.51 5.45
CA THR A 144 13.83 -10.80 4.76
C THR A 144 13.81 -10.61 3.25
N SER A 145 13.07 -9.63 2.73
CA SER A 145 13.03 -9.40 1.29
C SER A 145 14.35 -8.89 0.72
N GLU A 146 15.12 -8.09 1.47
CA GLU A 146 16.47 -7.72 1.06
C GLU A 146 17.44 -8.91 1.10
N ILE A 147 17.44 -9.64 2.21
CA ILE A 147 18.36 -10.77 2.40
C ILE A 147 18.13 -11.84 1.32
N LEU A 148 16.86 -12.18 1.06
CA LEU A 148 16.52 -13.19 0.06
C LEU A 148 16.81 -12.71 -1.37
N LEU A 149 16.62 -11.43 -1.66
CA LEU A 149 16.96 -10.86 -2.96
C LEU A 149 18.47 -10.86 -3.18
N GLN A 150 19.26 -10.40 -2.21
CA GLN A 150 20.72 -10.31 -2.32
C GLN A 150 21.41 -11.69 -2.35
N LYS A 151 20.96 -12.62 -1.51
CA LYS A 151 21.64 -13.92 -1.36
C LYS A 151 21.15 -14.98 -2.34
N TYR A 152 19.88 -14.94 -2.72
CA TYR A 152 19.25 -16.01 -3.51
C TYR A 152 18.54 -15.52 -4.78
N SER A 153 18.64 -14.22 -5.12
CA SER A 153 17.89 -13.61 -6.23
C SER A 153 16.39 -13.92 -6.17
N PHE A 154 15.86 -14.02 -4.94
CA PHE A 154 14.48 -14.41 -4.70
C PHE A 154 13.54 -13.26 -5.10
N PRO A 155 12.59 -13.47 -6.02
CA PRO A 155 11.67 -12.41 -6.45
C PRO A 155 10.77 -11.94 -5.29
N ARG A 156 10.69 -10.63 -5.04
CA ARG A 156 9.77 -10.10 -4.01
C ARG A 156 8.31 -10.34 -4.34
N SER A 157 7.98 -10.37 -5.64
CA SER A 157 6.66 -10.80 -6.13
C SER A 157 6.30 -12.21 -5.67
N LEU A 158 7.29 -13.11 -5.55
CA LEU A 158 7.08 -14.46 -5.05
C LEU A 158 6.85 -14.47 -3.54
N MET A 159 7.57 -13.61 -2.79
CA MET A 159 7.30 -13.43 -1.35
C MET A 159 5.87 -12.96 -1.12
N LEU A 160 5.40 -11.98 -1.93
CA LEU A 160 4.02 -11.51 -1.87
C LEU A 160 3.04 -12.66 -2.12
N SER A 161 3.25 -13.48 -3.15
CA SER A 161 2.42 -14.67 -3.42
C SER A 161 2.39 -15.63 -2.23
N LEU A 162 3.52 -15.89 -1.58
CA LEU A 162 3.59 -16.75 -0.39
C LEU A 162 2.82 -16.16 0.80
N ILE A 163 2.94 -14.85 1.04
CA ILE A 163 2.17 -14.16 2.09
C ILE A 163 0.66 -14.24 1.83
N LEU A 164 0.22 -14.08 0.58
CA LEU A 164 -1.19 -14.24 0.20
C LEU A 164 -1.68 -15.68 0.40
N LEU A 165 -0.84 -16.67 0.11
CA LEU A 165 -1.18 -18.07 0.35
C LEU A 165 -1.29 -18.37 1.85
N ILE A 166 -0.38 -17.82 2.67
CA ILE A 166 -0.42 -17.97 4.13
C ILE A 166 -1.67 -17.30 4.72
N SER A 167 -2.09 -16.15 4.21
CA SER A 167 -3.30 -15.47 4.72
C SER A 167 -4.58 -16.30 4.52
N CYS A 168 -4.61 -17.16 3.50
CA CYS A 168 -5.71 -18.11 3.29
C CYS A 168 -5.89 -19.05 4.48
N VAL A 169 -4.81 -19.45 5.16
CA VAL A 169 -4.91 -20.26 6.39
C VAL A 169 -5.63 -19.48 7.48
N GLY A 170 -5.30 -18.20 7.66
CA GLY A 170 -6.01 -17.32 8.59
C GLY A 170 -7.49 -17.17 8.27
N HIS A 171 -7.84 -17.01 6.99
CA HIS A 171 -9.24 -16.95 6.55
C HIS A 171 -9.99 -18.25 6.81
N LEU A 172 -9.38 -19.41 6.54
CA LEU A 172 -9.97 -20.73 6.77
C LEU A 172 -10.18 -21.02 8.26
N LEU A 173 -9.26 -20.58 9.13
CA LEU A 173 -9.43 -20.69 10.58
C LEU A 173 -10.65 -19.91 11.10
N ILE A 174 -10.98 -18.77 10.46
CA ILE A 174 -12.20 -18.03 10.78
C ILE A 174 -13.44 -18.74 10.20
N ALA A 175 -13.34 -19.26 8.97
CA ALA A 175 -14.46 -19.95 8.34
C ALA A 175 -14.90 -21.22 9.11
N PHE A 176 -13.93 -21.98 9.60
CA PHE A 176 -14.10 -23.24 10.32
C PHE A 176 -13.70 -23.09 11.79
N ALA A 177 -14.25 -22.06 12.45
CA ALA A 177 -13.84 -21.69 13.80
C ALA A 177 -14.10 -22.81 14.82
N PHE A 178 -13.05 -23.17 15.56
CA PHE A 178 -13.06 -24.01 16.75
C PHE A 178 -12.49 -23.22 17.96
N PRO A 179 -12.61 -23.70 19.21
CA PRO A 179 -12.09 -22.98 20.37
C PRO A 179 -10.60 -22.65 20.21
N GLY A 180 -10.24 -21.36 20.31
CA GLY A 180 -8.86 -20.90 20.14
C GLY A 180 -8.45 -20.53 18.70
N SER A 181 -9.18 -20.97 17.68
CA SER A 181 -8.85 -20.73 16.27
C SER A 181 -8.70 -19.25 15.91
N VAL A 182 -9.53 -18.37 16.49
CA VAL A 182 -9.53 -16.92 16.22
C VAL A 182 -8.26 -16.24 16.76
N TYR A 183 -7.66 -16.75 17.83
CA TYR A 183 -6.35 -16.26 18.29
C TYR A 183 -5.27 -16.54 17.23
N VAL A 184 -5.22 -17.78 16.73
CA VAL A 184 -4.26 -18.18 15.69
C VAL A 184 -4.52 -17.43 14.39
N ALA A 185 -5.79 -17.26 14.00
CA ALA A 185 -6.17 -16.47 12.84
C ALA A 185 -5.71 -15.01 12.98
N SER A 186 -5.88 -14.39 14.15
CA SER A 186 -5.45 -13.01 14.41
C SER A 186 -3.94 -12.83 14.24
N VAL A 187 -3.15 -13.81 14.69
CA VAL A 187 -1.69 -13.84 14.49
C VAL A 187 -1.34 -13.90 13.00
N ILE A 188 -1.91 -14.88 12.27
CA ILE A 188 -1.61 -15.10 10.86
C ILE A 188 -2.05 -13.91 10.00
N ILE A 189 -3.28 -13.43 10.19
CA ILE A 189 -3.85 -12.30 9.45
C ILE A 189 -3.08 -11.02 9.75
N GLY A 190 -2.76 -10.76 11.03
CA GLY A 190 -1.95 -9.60 11.43
C GLY A 190 -0.60 -9.60 10.72
N PHE A 191 0.14 -10.72 10.79
CA PHE A 191 1.42 -10.87 10.12
C PHE A 191 1.33 -10.66 8.60
N CYS A 192 0.36 -11.31 7.95
CA CYS A 192 0.21 -11.20 6.49
C CYS A 192 -0.14 -9.77 6.05
N PHE A 193 -1.07 -9.13 6.75
CA PHE A 193 -1.45 -7.73 6.50
C PHE A 193 -0.25 -6.79 6.68
N GLY A 194 0.54 -6.99 7.74
CA GLY A 194 1.78 -6.24 7.98
C GLY A 194 2.81 -6.44 6.88
N ALA A 195 3.05 -7.68 6.47
CA ALA A 195 4.07 -8.03 5.48
C ALA A 195 3.77 -7.50 4.07
N GLN A 196 2.49 -7.39 3.70
CA GLN A 196 2.06 -6.93 2.37
C GLN A 196 2.53 -5.50 2.06
N TRP A 197 2.46 -4.58 3.03
CA TRP A 197 2.77 -3.17 2.76
C TRP A 197 4.23 -2.92 2.32
N PRO A 198 5.27 -3.35 3.06
CA PRO A 198 6.64 -3.17 2.61
C PRO A 198 6.95 -3.90 1.32
N LEU A 199 6.36 -5.08 1.10
CA LEU A 199 6.53 -5.84 -0.15
C LEU A 199 5.97 -5.09 -1.34
N SER A 200 4.76 -4.53 -1.24
CA SER A 200 4.17 -3.72 -2.31
C SER A 200 5.01 -2.49 -2.62
N CYS A 201 5.48 -1.77 -1.60
CA CYS A 201 6.39 -0.64 -1.79
C CYS A 201 7.67 -1.07 -2.53
N ALA A 202 8.33 -2.13 -2.05
CA ALA A 202 9.57 -2.60 -2.65
C ALA A 202 9.38 -3.01 -4.13
N ILE A 203 8.32 -3.77 -4.44
CA ILE A 203 7.98 -4.18 -5.80
C ILE A 203 7.74 -2.96 -6.70
N ILE A 204 6.99 -1.96 -6.21
CA ILE A 204 6.71 -0.74 -7.00
C ILE A 204 8.00 0.03 -7.29
N SER A 205 8.87 0.24 -6.31
CA SER A 205 10.15 0.92 -6.53
C SER A 205 11.08 0.16 -7.48
N GLU A 206 11.10 -1.17 -7.41
CA GLU A 206 11.98 -2.00 -8.23
C GLU A 206 11.52 -2.07 -9.68
N ILE A 207 10.21 -2.13 -9.93
CA ILE A 207 9.66 -2.26 -11.29
C ILE A 207 9.62 -0.90 -11.99
N PHE A 208 9.17 0.15 -11.29
CA PHE A 208 8.84 1.45 -11.90
C PHE A 208 9.84 2.57 -11.62
N GLY A 209 10.87 2.30 -10.81
CA GLY A 209 11.85 3.29 -10.40
C GLY A 209 11.38 4.19 -9.25
N LEU A 210 12.25 5.13 -8.88
CA LEU A 210 12.06 5.97 -7.70
C LEU A 210 11.50 7.36 -8.03
N LYS A 211 11.60 7.80 -9.29
CA LYS A 211 11.23 9.16 -9.71
C LYS A 211 9.81 9.59 -9.33
N TYR A 212 8.82 8.70 -9.48
CA TYR A 212 7.42 8.96 -9.11
C TYR A 212 6.88 7.96 -8.08
N PHE A 213 7.76 7.35 -7.29
CA PHE A 213 7.43 6.29 -6.34
C PHE A 213 6.26 6.65 -5.41
N SER A 214 6.28 7.84 -4.83
CA SER A 214 5.23 8.30 -3.90
C SER A 214 3.84 8.29 -4.56
N THR A 215 3.74 8.74 -5.81
CA THR A 215 2.47 8.75 -6.56
C THR A 215 2.01 7.33 -6.87
N LEU A 216 2.93 6.47 -7.31
CA LEU A 216 2.62 5.08 -7.66
C LEU A 216 2.18 4.25 -6.46
N ASN A 217 2.81 4.44 -5.29
CA ASN A 217 2.35 3.79 -4.07
C ASN A 217 0.99 4.29 -3.60
N ASN A 218 0.73 5.59 -3.69
CA ASN A 218 -0.59 6.13 -3.35
C ASN A 218 -1.67 5.54 -4.26
N PHE A 219 -1.39 5.43 -5.56
CA PHE A 219 -2.30 4.74 -6.48
C PHE A 219 -2.48 3.27 -6.10
N GLY A 220 -1.39 2.53 -5.85
CA GLY A 220 -1.44 1.15 -5.39
C GLY A 220 -2.24 0.99 -4.08
N SER A 221 -2.18 1.98 -3.20
CA SER A 221 -2.90 1.98 -1.92
C SER A 221 -4.42 2.08 -2.08
N ILE A 222 -4.93 2.56 -3.21
CA ILE A 222 -6.37 2.57 -3.55
C ILE A 222 -6.92 1.14 -3.67
N ALA A 223 -6.07 0.14 -3.93
CA ALA A 223 -6.48 -1.26 -3.93
C ALA A 223 -7.11 -1.68 -2.59
N SER A 224 -6.65 -1.14 -1.46
CA SER A 224 -7.11 -1.46 -0.11
C SER A 224 -8.57 -1.06 0.16
N PRO A 225 -8.99 0.21 -0.01
CA PRO A 225 -10.40 0.59 0.17
C PRO A 225 -11.34 -0.08 -0.84
N ILE A 226 -10.89 -0.33 -2.08
CA ILE A 226 -11.70 -1.09 -3.05
C ILE A 226 -11.90 -2.54 -2.58
N GLY A 227 -10.82 -3.17 -2.14
CA GLY A 227 -10.86 -4.54 -1.61
C GLY A 227 -11.76 -4.66 -0.38
N SER A 228 -11.62 -3.73 0.57
CA SER A 228 -12.48 -3.67 1.74
C SER A 228 -13.94 -3.42 1.36
N TYR A 229 -14.26 -2.48 0.47
CA TYR A 229 -15.65 -2.29 0.04
C TYR A 229 -16.28 -3.56 -0.57
N ILE A 230 -15.55 -4.25 -1.46
CA ILE A 230 -16.05 -5.47 -2.11
C ILE A 230 -16.18 -6.62 -1.10
N LEU A 231 -15.12 -6.93 -0.36
CA LEU A 231 -15.09 -8.13 0.48
C LEU A 231 -15.72 -7.91 1.86
N ASN A 232 -15.54 -6.75 2.46
CA ASN A 232 -16.13 -6.42 3.76
C ASN A 232 -17.61 -6.04 3.61
N VAL A 233 -17.90 -4.95 2.90
CA VAL A 233 -19.28 -4.41 2.85
C VAL A 233 -20.19 -5.27 1.99
N ARG A 234 -19.77 -5.62 0.77
CA ARG A 234 -20.67 -6.33 -0.18
C ARG A 234 -20.75 -7.83 0.08
N VAL A 235 -19.67 -8.47 0.52
CA VAL A 235 -19.65 -9.92 0.78
C VAL A 235 -19.92 -10.20 2.25
N ALA A 236 -19.02 -9.83 3.16
CA ALA A 236 -19.11 -10.24 4.56
C ALA A 236 -20.36 -9.66 5.25
N GLY A 237 -20.61 -8.35 5.14
CA GLY A 237 -21.76 -7.70 5.75
C GLY A 237 -23.10 -8.27 5.26
N ARG A 238 -23.27 -8.41 3.94
CA ARG A 238 -24.53 -8.94 3.38
C ARG A 238 -24.79 -10.39 3.76
N LEU A 239 -23.76 -11.24 3.77
CA LEU A 239 -23.91 -12.66 4.12
C LEU A 239 -24.14 -12.84 5.62
N TYR A 240 -23.52 -12.01 6.45
CA TYR A 240 -23.78 -11.96 7.89
C TYR A 240 -25.24 -11.57 8.14
N ASP A 241 -25.72 -10.49 7.50
CA ASP A 241 -27.10 -10.03 7.65
C ASP A 241 -28.13 -11.09 7.22
N GLN A 242 -27.85 -11.76 6.09
CA GLN A 242 -28.69 -12.85 5.61
C GLN A 242 -28.78 -14.02 6.60
N GLU A 243 -27.68 -14.36 7.26
CA GLU A 243 -27.67 -15.45 8.23
C GLU A 243 -28.36 -15.05 9.54
N ALA A 244 -28.12 -13.83 10.00
CA ALA A 244 -28.77 -13.29 11.18
C ALA A 244 -30.29 -13.20 11.01
N ASP A 245 -30.76 -12.76 9.83
CA ASP A 245 -32.20 -12.73 9.51
C ASP A 245 -32.83 -14.13 9.49
N LYS A 246 -32.10 -15.15 9.05
CA LYS A 246 -32.58 -16.55 9.13
C LYS A 246 -32.69 -17.02 10.58
N GLN A 247 -31.71 -16.72 11.42
CA GLN A 247 -31.74 -17.08 12.84
C GLN A 247 -32.90 -16.39 13.57
N MET A 248 -33.11 -15.10 13.31
CA MET A 248 -34.25 -14.33 13.85
C MET A 248 -35.60 -14.96 13.47
N LYS A 249 -35.79 -15.30 12.18
CA LYS A 249 -37.02 -15.96 11.70
C LYS A 249 -37.22 -17.32 12.34
N ALA A 250 -36.16 -18.12 12.51
CA ALA A 250 -36.23 -19.42 13.17
C ALA A 250 -36.66 -19.30 14.65
N LEU A 251 -36.32 -18.19 15.31
CA LEU A 251 -36.74 -17.87 16.67
C LEU A 251 -38.13 -17.19 16.74
N GLY A 252 -38.80 -16.98 15.59
CA GLY A 252 -40.08 -16.29 15.53
C GLY A 252 -40.00 -14.79 15.82
N LEU A 253 -38.81 -14.20 15.78
CA LEU A 253 -38.57 -12.79 16.07
C LEU A 253 -38.64 -11.95 14.79
N THR A 254 -39.26 -10.77 14.87
CA THR A 254 -39.30 -9.79 13.78
C THR A 254 -38.22 -8.73 13.97
N ARG A 255 -37.67 -8.25 12.85
CA ARG A 255 -36.66 -7.18 12.86
C ARG A 255 -37.29 -5.92 13.45
N THR A 256 -36.73 -5.43 14.55
CA THR A 256 -37.10 -4.13 15.12
C THR A 256 -36.19 -3.07 14.54
N GLU A 257 -36.75 -2.03 13.93
CA GLU A 257 -35.95 -0.89 13.44
C GLU A 257 -35.18 -0.24 14.60
N GLY A 258 -33.90 0.09 14.35
CA GLY A 258 -33.00 0.68 15.35
C GLY A 258 -32.30 -0.31 16.29
N LYS A 259 -32.63 -1.61 16.26
CA LYS A 259 -31.85 -2.64 16.98
C LYS A 259 -30.77 -3.25 16.08
N ALA A 260 -29.59 -3.48 16.66
CA ALA A 260 -28.50 -4.18 15.98
C ALA A 260 -28.91 -5.61 15.62
N LEU A 261 -28.60 -6.02 14.40
CA LEU A 261 -28.84 -7.39 13.94
C LEU A 261 -27.69 -8.28 14.44
N SER A 262 -28.01 -9.21 15.33
CA SER A 262 -27.02 -10.10 15.95
C SER A 262 -27.12 -11.50 15.35
N CYS A 263 -25.97 -12.05 14.99
CA CYS A 263 -25.81 -13.42 14.54
C CYS A 263 -25.00 -14.22 15.56
N HIS A 264 -25.39 -15.47 15.82
CA HIS A 264 -24.71 -16.35 16.74
C HIS A 264 -24.19 -17.63 16.06
N GLY A 265 -23.01 -18.05 16.47
CA GLY A 265 -22.34 -19.25 15.99
C GLY A 265 -21.43 -19.04 14.78
N VAL A 266 -20.74 -20.11 14.40
CA VAL A 266 -19.70 -20.11 13.35
C VAL A 266 -20.27 -19.77 11.97
N LEU A 267 -21.53 -20.15 11.71
CA LEU A 267 -22.21 -19.99 10.43
C LEU A 267 -22.30 -18.52 9.96
N CYS A 268 -22.25 -17.57 10.90
CA CYS A 268 -22.32 -16.13 10.62
C CYS A 268 -21.22 -15.64 9.67
N TYR A 269 -20.04 -16.25 9.75
CA TYR A 269 -18.88 -15.86 8.95
C TYR A 269 -18.34 -16.99 8.05
N THR A 270 -18.77 -18.25 8.23
CA THR A 270 -18.30 -19.37 7.40
C THR A 270 -18.41 -19.09 5.90
N ARG A 271 -19.59 -18.68 5.41
CA ARG A 271 -19.81 -18.45 3.98
C ARG A 271 -18.95 -17.31 3.44
N SER A 272 -18.89 -16.20 4.18
CA SER A 272 -18.10 -15.02 3.84
C SER A 272 -16.63 -15.36 3.73
N PHE A 273 -16.08 -16.08 4.71
CA PHE A 273 -14.64 -16.41 4.74
C PHE A 273 -14.23 -17.51 3.76
N ILE A 274 -15.14 -18.40 3.36
CA ILE A 274 -14.90 -19.31 2.22
C ILE A 274 -14.76 -18.51 0.93
N ILE A 275 -15.65 -17.54 0.69
CA ILE A 275 -15.57 -16.67 -0.50
C ILE A 275 -14.30 -15.82 -0.46
N ILE A 276 -13.99 -15.21 0.68
CA ILE A 276 -12.76 -14.43 0.86
C ILE A 276 -11.53 -15.29 0.58
N THR A 277 -11.46 -16.50 1.13
CA THR A 277 -10.38 -17.45 0.84
C THR A 277 -10.26 -17.73 -0.65
N ALA A 278 -11.37 -18.04 -1.34
CA ALA A 278 -11.36 -18.30 -2.78
C ALA A 278 -10.87 -17.08 -3.58
N THR A 279 -11.32 -15.87 -3.23
CA THR A 279 -10.85 -14.63 -3.87
C THR A 279 -9.37 -14.34 -3.57
N THR A 280 -8.87 -14.65 -2.37
CA THR A 280 -7.45 -14.48 -2.03
C THR A 280 -6.58 -15.52 -2.77
N ILE A 281 -7.05 -16.76 -2.95
CA ILE A 281 -6.39 -17.75 -3.82
C ILE A 281 -6.32 -17.22 -5.25
N PHE A 282 -7.42 -16.67 -5.77
CA PHE A 282 -7.43 -16.02 -7.08
C PHE A 282 -6.43 -14.86 -7.17
N GLY A 283 -6.37 -13.99 -6.15
CA GLY A 283 -5.36 -12.94 -6.04
C GLY A 283 -3.93 -13.49 -5.99
N THR A 284 -3.71 -14.64 -5.35
CA THR A 284 -2.43 -15.35 -5.33
C THR A 284 -2.05 -15.82 -6.73
N LEU A 285 -2.98 -16.40 -7.48
CA LEU A 285 -2.75 -16.80 -8.88
C LEU A 285 -2.38 -15.60 -9.77
N ILE A 286 -3.07 -14.47 -9.60
CA ILE A 286 -2.72 -13.20 -10.26
C ILE A 286 -1.30 -12.75 -9.87
N SER A 287 -0.96 -12.83 -8.59
CA SER A 287 0.40 -12.51 -8.10
C SER A 287 1.46 -13.42 -8.73
N LEU A 288 1.18 -14.71 -8.94
CA LEU A 288 2.10 -15.63 -9.62
C LEU A 288 2.31 -15.27 -11.10
N VAL A 289 1.32 -14.66 -11.76
CA VAL A 289 1.53 -14.08 -13.11
C VAL A 289 2.55 -12.93 -13.05
N LEU A 290 2.52 -12.10 -12.01
CA LEU A 290 3.54 -11.06 -11.79
C LEU A 290 4.93 -11.69 -11.59
N VAL A 291 5.03 -12.77 -10.81
CA VAL A 291 6.28 -13.53 -10.62
C VAL A 291 6.82 -14.00 -11.96
N TRP A 292 5.99 -14.61 -12.79
CA TRP A 292 6.40 -15.11 -14.10
C TRP A 292 6.90 -13.97 -15.01
N ARG A 293 6.20 -12.84 -15.05
CA ARG A 293 6.57 -11.66 -15.85
C ARG A 293 7.86 -10.99 -15.38
N THR A 294 8.06 -10.93 -14.07
CA THR A 294 9.24 -10.29 -13.44
C THR A 294 10.43 -11.25 -13.28
N ARG A 295 10.27 -12.54 -13.56
CA ARG A 295 11.31 -13.57 -13.38
C ARG A 295 12.61 -13.25 -14.09
N LYS A 296 12.56 -12.74 -15.33
CA LYS A 296 13.77 -12.38 -16.08
C LYS A 296 14.50 -11.20 -15.44
N PHE A 297 13.75 -10.22 -14.94
CA PHE A 297 14.27 -9.05 -14.25
C PHE A 297 14.94 -9.42 -12.91
N TYR A 298 14.30 -10.28 -12.10
CA TYR A 298 14.88 -10.73 -10.83
C TYR A 298 16.06 -11.70 -10.98
N LYS A 299 16.21 -12.34 -12.14
CA LYS A 299 17.38 -13.18 -12.47
C LYS A 299 18.57 -12.39 -12.99
N SER A 300 18.36 -11.20 -13.56
CA SER A 300 19.45 -10.30 -13.91
C SER A 300 20.02 -9.64 -12.65
N ASP A 301 21.28 -9.21 -12.71
CA ASP A 301 21.97 -8.58 -11.59
C ASP A 301 21.39 -7.19 -11.32
N ILE A 302 20.29 -7.12 -10.56
CA ILE A 302 19.56 -5.88 -10.22
C ILE A 302 20.51 -4.84 -9.58
N TYR A 303 21.54 -5.30 -8.86
CA TYR A 303 22.47 -4.44 -8.16
C TYR A 303 23.65 -3.94 -9.00
N LYS A 304 23.86 -4.41 -10.24
CA LYS A 304 24.90 -3.83 -11.12
C LYS A 304 24.67 -2.33 -11.33
N LYS A 305 23.42 -1.93 -11.53
CA LYS A 305 23.02 -0.53 -11.75
C LYS A 305 23.30 0.40 -10.55
N PHE A 306 23.32 -0.12 -9.33
CA PHE A 306 23.65 0.65 -8.12
C PHE A 306 25.14 0.61 -7.77
N ARG A 307 25.90 -0.29 -8.41
CA ARG A 307 27.34 -0.48 -8.18
C ARG A 307 28.20 0.27 -9.20
N GLU A 308 27.65 0.54 -10.39
CA GLU A 308 28.27 1.40 -11.39
C GLU A 308 27.91 2.87 -11.10
N PRO A 309 28.86 3.72 -10.68
CA PRO A 309 28.60 5.15 -10.61
C PRO A 309 28.21 5.63 -12.02
N GLN A 310 27.20 6.50 -12.09
CA GLN A 310 26.86 7.25 -13.30
C GLN A 310 28.10 8.05 -13.71
N VAL A 311 28.94 7.49 -14.57
CA VAL A 311 29.98 8.25 -15.26
C VAL A 311 29.22 9.16 -16.20
N SER A 312 28.93 10.37 -15.72
CA SER A 312 28.56 11.48 -16.58
C SER A 312 29.67 11.60 -17.63
N GLU A 313 29.36 11.30 -18.89
CA GLU A 313 30.12 11.76 -20.04
C GLU A 313 30.07 13.30 -20.05
N SER A 314 30.90 13.92 -19.20
CA SER A 314 31.43 15.25 -19.49
C SER A 314 32.71 15.00 -20.25
N GLY A 315 32.63 15.07 -21.57
CA GLY A 315 33.81 15.11 -22.43
C GLY A 315 34.75 16.22 -21.94
N ASN A 316 36.00 15.84 -21.70
CA ASN A 316 37.20 16.64 -21.91
C ASN A 316 38.39 15.73 -21.65
N ASP A 317 38.87 15.08 -22.72
CA ASP A 317 40.20 14.51 -22.75
C ASP A 317 41.23 15.64 -22.57
N ILE A 318 41.94 15.62 -21.44
CA ILE A 318 43.21 16.34 -21.30
C ILE A 318 44.30 15.28 -21.20
N PRO A 319 45.23 15.18 -22.18
CA PRO A 319 46.27 14.17 -22.15
C PRO A 319 47.23 14.38 -20.97
N LEU A 320 47.53 13.29 -20.28
CA LEU A 320 48.54 13.21 -19.23
C LEU A 320 49.94 13.28 -19.87
N SER A 321 50.53 14.47 -19.97
CA SER A 321 51.97 14.61 -20.23
C SER A 321 52.52 15.92 -19.68
N GLY A 322 53.31 15.83 -18.61
CA GLY A 322 54.16 16.92 -18.14
C GLY A 322 54.02 17.22 -16.65
N LEU A 323 54.62 16.37 -15.81
CA LEU A 323 55.03 16.71 -14.43
C LEU A 323 56.07 15.68 -13.95
N ARG A 324 57.22 15.65 -14.63
CA ARG A 324 58.51 15.33 -14.02
C ARG A 324 59.42 16.49 -14.37
N ASP A 325 59.70 17.32 -13.38
CA ASP A 325 60.93 18.09 -13.18
C ASP A 325 60.66 19.23 -12.20
N ALA A 326 60.59 18.87 -10.92
CA ALA A 326 60.79 19.78 -9.79
C ALA A 326 61.22 18.97 -8.57
N ALA A 327 62.36 18.29 -8.72
CA ALA A 327 63.15 17.77 -7.62
C ALA A 327 64.61 18.15 -7.87
N LYS A 328 64.95 19.38 -7.51
CA LYS A 328 66.29 19.83 -7.10
C LYS A 328 66.15 21.17 -6.38
#